data_AF-A0A0G0LZZ9-F1
#
_entry.id   AF-A0A0G0LZZ9-F1
#
_cell.length_a   1.000
_cell.length_b   1.000
_cell.length_c   1.000
_cell.angle_alpha   90.00
_cell.angle_beta   90.00
_cell.angle_gamma   90.00
#
_symmetry.space_group_name_H-M   'P 1'
#
loop_
_entity.id
_entity.type
_entity.pdbx_description
1 polymer ?
#
loop_
_entity_poly.entity_id
_entity_poly.type
_entity_poly.pdbx_seq_one_letter_code
_entity_poly.pdbx_strand_id
1 'polypeptide(L)' 'MQVDFITCYRALRLNDLRTARMAMAIDRQQGGLEKLRSTGVSVSASIKVSQLLEYYLANRNLSLTDFDRIKRYLGVNR' A
#
# COMPACT_ATOMS: atom_id res chain seq x y z
N MET A 1 -17.09 5.79 -8.94
CA MET A 1 -15.85 6.61 -8.94
C MET A 1 -15.00 6.13 -7.76
N GLN A 2 -13.90 5.44 -8.01
CA GLN A 2 -13.03 4.97 -6.92
C GLN A 2 -12.15 6.15 -6.48
N VAL A 3 -12.33 6.61 -5.25
CA VAL A 3 -11.51 7.69 -4.68
C VAL A 3 -10.18 7.08 -4.24
N ASP A 4 -9.08 7.54 -4.83
CA ASP A 4 -7.74 7.15 -4.42
C ASP A 4 -7.15 8.12 -3.38
N PHE A 5 -6.09 7.70 -2.69
CA PHE A 5 -5.46 8.49 -1.62
C PHE A 5 -4.95 9.86 -2.10
N ILE A 6 -4.58 9.98 -3.37
CA ILE A 6 -4.10 11.22 -3.96
C ILE A 6 -5.26 12.21 -4.13
N THR A 7 -6.42 11.70 -4.56
CA THR A 7 -7.65 12.48 -4.67
C THR A 7 -8.04 13.05 -3.31
N CYS A 8 -8.00 12.24 -2.25
CA CYS A 8 -8.23 12.72 -0.89
C CYS A 8 -7.21 13.79 -0.46
N TYR A 9 -5.92 13.54 -0.68
CA TYR A 9 -4.86 14.51 -0.35
C TYR A 9 -5.06 15.85 -1.07
N ARG A 10 -5.41 15.83 -2.36
CA ARG A 10 -5.70 17.04 -3.14
C ARG A 10 -6.93 17.77 -2.62
N ALA A 11 -7.99 17.06 -2.25
CA ALA A 11 -9.19 17.66 -1.69
C ALA A 11 -8.90 18.42 -0.38
N LEU A 12 -8.07 17.84 0.50
CA LEU A 12 -7.62 18.54 1.73
C LEU A 12 -6.85 19.82 1.39
N ARG A 13 -5.93 19.77 0.43
CA ARG A 13 -5.14 20.93 0.00
C ARG A 13 -5.99 22.03 -0.63
N LEU A 14 -7.03 21.69 -1.39
CA LEU A 14 -7.96 22.65 -1.98
C LEU A 14 -8.78 23.42 -0.93
N ASN A 15 -8.90 22.89 0.28
CA ASN A 15 -9.57 23.52 1.41
C ASN A 15 -8.58 24.08 2.43
N ASP A 16 -7.35 24.39 2.00
CA ASP A 16 -6.25 24.91 2.83
C ASP A 16 -5.84 24.03 4.03
N LEU A 17 -6.26 22.75 4.04
CA LEU A 17 -5.87 21.80 5.06
C LEU A 17 -4.51 21.18 4.71
N ARG A 18 -3.52 21.40 5.58
CA ARG A 18 -2.18 20.83 5.43
C ARG A 18 -2.13 19.42 6.03
N THR A 19 -1.76 18.44 5.20
CA THR A 19 -1.51 17.07 5.66
C THR A 19 -0.03 16.92 5.98
N ALA A 20 0.32 16.77 7.26
CA ALA A 20 1.71 16.57 7.68
C ALA A 20 2.21 15.16 7.37
N ARG A 21 1.33 14.16 7.49
CA ARG A 21 1.67 12.75 7.30
C ARG A 21 0.44 11.94 6.90
N MET A 22 0.65 10.91 6.09
CA MET A 22 -0.32 9.86 5.81
C MET A 22 0.18 8.54 6.38
N ALA A 23 -0.71 7.80 7.03
CA ALA A 23 -0.43 6.48 7.56
C ALA A 23 -1.32 5.45 6.87
N MET A 24 -0.72 4.33 6.50
CA MET A 24 -1.42 3.18 5.93
C MET A 24 -1.17 1.95 6.79
N ALA A 25 -2.19 1.12 6.98
CA ALA A 25 -1.99 -0.14 7.69
C ALA A 25 -1.14 -1.11 6.88
N ILE A 26 -1.46 -1.26 5.59
CA ILE A 26 -0.87 -2.27 4.71
C ILE A 26 -0.39 -1.61 3.41
N ASP A 27 0.88 -1.84 3.08
CA ASP A 27 1.47 -1.52 1.78
C ASP A 27 1.48 -2.76 0.87
N ARG A 28 0.77 -2.69 -0.25
CA ARG A 28 0.75 -3.73 -1.28
C ARG A 28 2.05 -3.83 -2.08
N GLN A 29 2.94 -2.84 -1.96
CA GLN A 29 4.23 -2.76 -2.66
C GLN A 29 4.08 -2.70 -4.19
N GLN A 30 3.08 -1.95 -4.65
CA GLN A 30 2.72 -1.77 -6.06
C GLN A 30 2.75 -0.28 -6.46
N GLY A 31 3.79 0.44 -6.05
CA GLY A 31 4.02 1.82 -6.48
C GLY A 31 3.16 2.90 -5.80
N GLY A 32 2.10 2.53 -5.07
CA GLY A 32 1.19 3.49 -4.45
C GLY A 32 1.84 4.40 -3.40
N LEU A 33 2.76 3.85 -2.61
CA LEU A 33 3.49 4.59 -1.57
C LEU A 33 4.45 5.61 -2.19
N GLU A 34 5.16 5.22 -3.25
CA GLU A 34 6.04 6.07 -4.04
C GLU A 34 5.27 7.18 -4.74
N LYS A 35 4.10 6.85 -5.32
CA LYS A 35 3.21 7.81 -5.97
C LYS A 35 2.64 8.84 -4.99
N LEU A 36 2.39 8.46 -3.74
CA LEU A 36 2.00 9.42 -2.70
C LEU A 36 3.18 10.28 -2.26
N ARG A 37 4.36 9.69 -2.02
CA ARG A 37 5.56 10.45 -1.65
C ARG A 37 5.94 11.50 -2.68
N SER A 38 5.71 11.24 -3.97
CA SER A 38 5.97 12.23 -5.03
C SER A 38 5.08 13.47 -4.96
N THR A 39 3.98 13.45 -4.19
CA THR A 39 3.15 14.65 -3.95
C THR A 39 3.67 15.52 -2.80
N GLY A 40 4.85 15.20 -2.25
CA GLY A 40 5.50 15.92 -1.15
C GLY A 40 4.96 15.57 0.24
N VAL A 41 4.02 14.63 0.35
CA VAL A 41 3.47 14.20 1.64
C VAL A 41 4.33 13.09 2.23
N SER A 42 4.60 13.18 3.54
CA SER A 42 5.29 12.12 4.26
C SER A 42 4.34 10.92 4.43
N VAL A 43 4.74 9.73 3.97
CA VAL A 43 3.89 8.53 4.05
C VAL A 43 4.63 7.35 4.67
N SER A 44 3.96 6.69 5.60
CA SER A 44 4.41 5.46 6.23
C SER A 44 3.35 4.38 6.15
N ALA A 45 3.78 3.13 5.97
CA ALA A 45 2.95 1.95 6.12
C ALA A 45 3.45 1.10 7.30
N SER A 46 2.53 0.52 8.06
CA SER A 46 2.87 -0.31 9.22
C SER A 46 3.38 -1.70 8.82
N ILE A 47 2.77 -2.31 7.79
CA ILE A 47 3.10 -3.67 7.35
C ILE A 47 3.15 -3.74 5.83
N LYS A 48 4.10 -4.49 5.28
CA LYS A 48 4.16 -4.82 3.85
C LYS A 48 3.41 -6.11 3.56
N VAL A 49 2.72 -6.21 2.43
CA VAL A 49 2.04 -7.44 2.02
C VAL A 49 3.01 -8.61 1.90
N SER A 50 4.25 -8.41 1.45
CA SER A 50 5.25 -9.48 1.43
C SER A 50 5.49 -10.09 2.81
N GLN A 51 5.54 -9.26 3.87
CA GLN A 51 5.73 -9.71 5.25
C GLN A 51 4.51 -10.49 5.76
N LEU A 52 3.29 -10.08 5.40
CA LEU A 52 2.07 -10.81 5.71
C LEU A 52 2.05 -12.20 5.04
N LEU A 53 2.43 -12.28 3.77
CA LEU A 53 2.47 -13.54 3.03
C LEU A 53 3.50 -14.51 3.62
N GLU A 54 4.69 -14.01 3.95
CA GLU A 54 5.74 -14.80 4.62
C GLU A 54 5.27 -15.31 5.98
N TYR A 55 4.61 -14.46 6.78
CA TYR A 55 4.02 -14.85 8.05
C TYR A 55 2.96 -15.95 7.90
N TYR A 56 2.02 -15.81 6.97
CA TYR A 56 0.96 -16.82 6.79
C TYR A 56 1.50 -18.14 6.23
N LEU A 57 2.50 -18.10 5.35
CA LEU A 57 3.18 -19.32 4.87
C LEU A 57 3.88 -20.05 6.03
N ALA A 58 4.65 -19.31 6.85
CA ALA A 58 5.37 -19.88 7.98
C ALA A 58 4.45 -20.53 9.02
N ASN A 59 3.26 -19.96 9.21
CA ASN A 59 2.26 -20.47 10.16
C ASN A 59 1.27 -21.47 9.55
N ARG A 60 1.52 -21.96 8.33
CA ARG A 60 0.65 -22.90 7.59
C ARG A 60 -0.79 -22.40 7.37
N ASN A 61 -0.97 -21.09 7.42
CA ASN A 61 -2.23 -20.40 7.11
C ASN A 61 -2.36 -20.08 5.61
N LEU A 62 -1.31 -20.32 4.83
CA LEU A 62 -1.25 -20.13 3.39
C LEU A 62 -0.46 -21.28 2.77
N SER A 63 -0.99 -21.87 1.69
CA SER A 63 -0.26 -22.90 0.94
C SER A 63 0.89 -22.27 0.13
N LEU A 64 1.93 -23.04 -0.18
CA LEU A 64 3.02 -22.57 -1.05
C LEU A 64 2.49 -22.18 -2.44
N THR A 65 1.53 -22.95 -2.96
CA THR A 65 0.89 -22.67 -4.25
C THR A 65 0.16 -21.33 -4.26
N ASP A 66 -0.61 -21.02 -3.20
CA ASP A 66 -1.32 -19.74 -3.09
C ASP A 66 -0.35 -18.59 -2.86
N PHE A 67 0.70 -18.79 -2.07
CA PHE A 67 1.78 -17.82 -1.87
C PHE A 67 2.40 -17.41 -3.22
N ASP A 68 2.79 -18.38 -4.04
CA ASP A 68 3.40 -18.13 -5.35
C ASP A 68 2.42 -17.44 -6.32
N ARG A 69 1.16 -17.87 -6.31
CA ARG A 69 0.10 -17.24 -7.11
C ARG A 69 -0.09 -15.77 -6.74
N ILE A 70 -0.15 -15.46 -5.44
CA ILE A 70 -0.31 -14.09 -4.96
C ILE A 70 0.94 -13.26 -5.28
N LYS A 71 2.16 -13.77 -5.04
CA LYS A 71 3.40 -13.06 -5.40
C LYS A 71 3.45 -12.74 -6.90
N ARG A 72 3.07 -13.69 -7.75
CA ARG A 72 3.00 -13.47 -9.21
C ARG A 72 2.00 -12.37 -9.56
N TYR A 73 0.79 -12.42 -8.98
CA TYR A 73 -0.21 -11.38 -9.18
C TYR A 73 0.31 -9.99 -8.77
N LEU A 74 0.97 -9.89 -7.61
CA LEU A 74 1.51 -8.63 -7.11
C LEU A 74 2.61 -8.08 -8.03
N GLY A 75 3.49 -8.95 -8.54
CA GLY A 75 4.56 -8.57 -9.46
C GLY A 75 4.10 -8.08 -10.83
N VAL A 76 3.00 -8.64 -11.36
CA VAL A 76 2.41 -8.21 -12.65
C VAL A 76 1.70 -6.87 -12.53
N ASN A 77 1.12 -6.55 -11.37
CA ASN A 77 0.28 -5.37 -11.16
C ASN A 77 1.01 -4.23 -10.43
N ARG A 78 2.30 -4.01 -10.74
CA ARG A 78 3.11 -2.94 -10.13
C ARG A 78 2.86 -1.57 -10.74
#